data_AF-A0A7X9FZT0-F1
#
_entry.id   AF-A0A7X9FZT0-F1
#
_cell.length_a   1.000
_cell.length_b   1.000
_cell.length_c   1.000
_cell.angle_alpha   90.00
_cell.angle_beta   90.00
_cell.angle_gamma   90.00
#
_symmetry.space_group_name_H-M   'P 1'
#
loop_
_entity.id
_entity.type
_entity.pdbx_description
1 polymer ?
#
loop_
_entity_poly.entity_id
_entity_poly.type
_entity_poly.pdbx_seq_one_letter_code
_entity_poly.pdbx_strand_id
1 'polypeptide(L)' 'MVLTVKDIARMFDLSCVRTNSDESDIKALAESAGKYDCGHVSVMQCFIPDVKKLLSDRPDIKVVGNVSFPSG' A
#
# COMPACT_ATOMS: atom_id res chain seq x y z
N MET A 1 -26.25 0.37 9.70
CA MET A 1 -24.88 0.17 10.22
C MET A 1 -24.08 1.42 9.90
N VAL A 2 -23.38 2.00 10.89
CA VAL A 2 -22.51 3.17 10.67
C VAL A 2 -21.06 2.69 10.74
N LEU A 3 -20.28 2.90 9.67
CA LEU A 3 -18.87 2.54 9.61
C LEU A 3 -18.02 3.63 10.26
N THR A 4 -16.98 3.23 10.99
CA THR A 4 -15.96 4.16 11.49
C THR A 4 -14.91 4.44 10.40
N VAL A 5 -14.12 5.50 10.59
CA VAL A 5 -12.97 5.79 9.71
C VAL A 5 -12.00 4.61 9.65
N LYS A 6 -11.81 3.92 10.78
CA LYS A 6 -10.95 2.74 10.85
C LYS A 6 -11.49 1.59 10.02
N ASP A 7 -12.81 1.34 10.08
CA ASP A 7 -13.43 0.29 9.28
C ASP A 7 -13.23 0.56 7.79
N ILE A 8 -13.44 1.81 7.36
CA ILE A 8 -13.21 2.24 5.98
C ILE A 8 -11.73 2.06 5.59
N ALA A 9 -10.78 2.43 6.46
CA ALA A 9 -9.34 2.27 6.21
C ALA A 9 -8.93 0.80 6.03
N ARG A 10 -9.58 -0.14 6.72
CA ARG A 10 -9.34 -1.58 6.54
C ARG A 10 -9.95 -2.15 5.26
N MET A 11 -10.85 -1.43 4.61
CA MET A 11 -11.56 -1.87 3.40
C MET A 11 -10.91 -1.40 2.09
N PHE A 12 -9.93 -0.49 2.12
CA PHE A 12 -9.28 0.02 0.90
C PHE A 12 -7.83 -0.42 0.77
N ASP A 13 -7.37 -0.42 -0.48
CA ASP A 13 -5.98 -0.65 -0.86
C ASP A 13 -5.34 0.71 -1.15
N LEU A 14 -4.38 1.13 -0.31
CA LEU A 14 -3.62 2.35 -0.55
C LEU A 14 -2.65 2.13 -1.72
N SER A 15 -2.81 2.85 -2.82
CA SER A 15 -2.09 2.59 -4.06
C SER A 15 -1.03 3.64 -4.39
N CYS A 16 0.14 3.18 -4.82
CA CYS A 16 1.22 3.97 -5.42
C CYS A 16 1.78 3.20 -6.64
N VAL A 17 1.04 3.30 -7.74
CA VAL A 17 1.25 2.49 -8.97
C VAL A 17 1.58 3.35 -10.20
N ARG A 18 1.94 4.63 -10.01
CA ARG A 18 2.31 5.49 -11.14
C ARG A 18 3.70 5.10 -11.64
N THR A 19 3.91 5.19 -12.94
CA THR A 19 5.21 4.87 -13.56
C THR A 19 6.32 5.84 -13.18
N ASN A 20 5.95 7.04 -12.70
CA ASN A 20 6.88 8.05 -12.22
C ASN A 20 6.99 8.08 -10.68
N SER A 21 6.49 7.05 -9.98
CA SER A 21 6.69 6.94 -8.54
C SER A 21 8.14 6.58 -8.20
N ASP A 22 8.64 7.15 -7.11
CA ASP A 22 10.01 6.95 -6.63
C ASP A 22 10.08 6.41 -5.18
N GLU A 23 11.30 6.24 -4.66
CA GLU A 23 11.51 5.76 -3.29
C GLU A 23 10.85 6.63 -2.21
N SER A 24 10.74 7.94 -2.45
CA SER A 24 10.12 8.87 -1.51
C SER A 24 8.61 8.66 -1.45
N ASP A 25 7.97 8.41 -2.60
CA ASP A 25 6.56 8.04 -2.66
C ASP A 25 6.29 6.72 -1.94
N ILE A 26 7.18 5.73 -2.11
CA ILE A 26 7.06 4.42 -1.48
C ILE A 26 7.19 4.52 0.05
N LYS A 27 8.11 5.34 0.56
CA LYS A 27 8.23 5.65 1.99
C LYS A 27 6.98 6.33 2.53
N ALA A 28 6.49 7.36 1.84
CA ALA A 28 5.27 8.07 2.24
C ALA A 28 4.03 7.16 2.24
N LEU A 29 3.93 6.22 1.30
CA LEU A 29 2.89 5.20 1.27
C LEU A 29 2.99 4.27 2.48
N ALA A 30 4.17 3.76 2.82
CA ALA A 30 4.35 2.87 3.97
C ALA A 30 4.01 3.56 5.30
N GLU A 31 4.49 4.80 5.48
CA GLU A 31 4.16 5.63 6.65
C GLU A 31 2.65 5.89 6.76
N SER A 32 2.00 6.23 5.65
CA SER A 32 0.55 6.48 5.61
C SER A 32 -0.25 5.21 5.90
N ALA A 33 0.16 4.08 5.34
CA ALA A 33 -0.48 2.79 5.59
C ALA A 33 -0.45 2.42 7.06
N GLY A 34 0.72 2.58 7.71
CA GLY A 34 0.88 2.36 9.14
C GLY A 34 0.06 3.33 9.99
N LYS A 35 0.13 4.63 9.68
CA LYS A 35 -0.56 5.72 10.40
C LYS A 35 -2.08 5.57 10.40
N TYR A 36 -2.65 5.21 9.26
CA TYR A 36 -4.11 5.09 9.09
C TYR A 36 -4.62 3.66 9.25
N ASP A 37 -3.75 2.74 9.67
CA ASP A 37 -4.08 1.33 9.90
C ASP A 37 -4.71 0.65 8.66
N CYS A 38 -4.16 0.92 7.47
CA CYS A 38 -4.70 0.41 6.21
C CYS A 38 -4.57 -1.12 6.13
N GLY A 39 -5.51 -1.79 5.45
CA GLY A 39 -5.45 -3.25 5.29
C GLY A 39 -4.40 -3.70 4.26
N HIS A 40 -4.27 -2.95 3.18
CA HIS A 40 -3.46 -3.33 2.03
C HIS A 40 -2.77 -2.11 1.43
N VAL A 41 -1.63 -2.37 0.77
CA VAL A 41 -0.94 -1.42 -0.09
C VAL A 41 -0.68 -2.04 -1.46
N SER A 42 -0.91 -1.29 -2.52
CA SER A 42 -0.70 -1.70 -3.92
C SER A 42 0.40 -0.85 -4.55
N VAL A 43 1.43 -1.49 -5.12
CA VAL A 43 2.58 -0.81 -5.72
C VAL A 43 2.99 -1.46 -7.04
N MET A 44 3.82 -0.78 -7.83
CA MET A 44 4.52 -1.41 -8.95
C MET A 44 5.39 -2.56 -8.45
N GLN A 45 5.46 -3.66 -9.22
CA GLN A 45 6.14 -4.91 -8.84
C GLN A 45 7.58 -4.71 -8.34
N CYS A 46 8.31 -3.78 -8.95
CA CYS A 46 9.70 -3.47 -8.60
C CYS A 46 9.87 -2.97 -7.15
N PHE A 47 8.83 -2.37 -6.54
CA PHE A 47 8.90 -1.83 -5.19
C PHE A 47 8.43 -2.81 -4.10
N ILE A 48 7.97 -4.02 -4.45
CA ILE A 48 7.51 -5.00 -3.46
C ILE A 48 8.57 -5.30 -2.39
N PRO A 49 9.86 -5.53 -2.71
CA PRO A 49 10.88 -5.79 -1.70
C PRO A 49 11.06 -4.62 -0.72
N ASP A 50 11.04 -3.38 -1.22
CA ASP A 50 11.24 -2.19 -0.41
C ASP A 50 10.06 -1.97 0.55
N VAL A 51 8.83 -2.09 0.05
CA VAL A 51 7.63 -1.97 0.88
C VAL A 51 7.59 -3.06 1.96
N LYS A 52 7.94 -4.31 1.62
CA LYS A 52 8.01 -5.41 2.59
C LYS A 52 9.04 -5.12 3.70
N LYS A 53 10.17 -4.52 3.35
CA LYS A 53 11.19 -4.11 4.34
C LYS A 53 10.68 -2.99 5.23
N LEU A 54 10.08 -1.96 4.64
CA LEU A 54 9.54 -0.79 5.34
C LEU A 54 8.38 -1.15 6.29
N LEU A 55 7.57 -2.14 5.94
CA LEU A 55 6.43 -2.60 6.74
C LEU A 55 6.72 -3.89 7.52
N SER A 56 7.99 -4.18 7.79
CA SER A 56 8.39 -5.43 8.45
C SER A 56 7.86 -5.59 9.89
N ASP A 57 7.55 -4.48 10.57
CA ASP A 57 6.89 -4.42 11.87
C ASP A 57 5.35 -4.47 11.81
N ARG A 58 4.78 -4.40 10.59
CA ARG A 58 3.34 -4.38 10.31
C ARG A 58 2.90 -5.55 9.40
N PRO A 59 3.04 -6.81 9.83
CA PRO A 59 2.68 -7.99 9.02
C PRO A 59 1.16 -8.12 8.74
N ASP A 60 0.34 -7.33 9.44
CA ASP A 60 -1.09 -7.23 9.22
C ASP A 60 -1.45 -6.46 7.94
N ILE A 61 -0.54 -5.59 7.45
CA ILE A 61 -0.70 -4.85 6.19
C ILE A 61 -0.20 -5.72 5.04
N LYS A 62 -1.04 -5.95 4.03
CA LYS A 62 -0.67 -6.81 2.89
C LYS A 62 -0.13 -6.00 1.73
N VAL A 63 0.94 -6.50 1.11
CA VAL A 63 1.57 -5.89 -0.06
C VAL A 63 1.06 -6.57 -1.32
N VAL A 64 0.50 -5.79 -2.22
CA VAL A 64 -0.11 -6.22 -3.49
C VAL A 64 0.69 -5.64 -4.65
N GLY A 65 0.91 -6.47 -5.67
CA GLY A 65 1.55 -6.06 -6.92
C GLY A 65 0.64 -6.28 -8.11
N ASN A 66 0.54 -5.29 -8.98
CA ASN A 66 -0.29 -5.36 -10.18
C ASN A 66 0.45 -6.13 -11.30
N VAL A 67 -0.29 -6.89 -12.10
CA VAL A 67 0.21 -7.66 -13.27
C VAL A 67 -0.69 -7.34 -14.46
N SER A 68 -0.14 -7.32 -15.67
CA SER A 68 -0.90 -6.98 -16.89
C SER A 68 -1.58 -5.60 -16.79
N PHE A 69 -0.87 -4.61 -16.25
CA PHE A 69 -1.41 -3.28 -15.95
C PHE A 69 -0.56 -2.20 -16.64
N PRO A 70 -1.18 -1.13 -17.21
CA PRO A 70 -2.61 -0.81 -17.17
C PRO A 70 -3.44 -1.41 -18.32
N SER A 71 -2.82 -1.98 -19.35
CA SER A 71 -3.50 -2.31 -20.61
C SER A 71 -4.20 -3.67 -20.67
N GLY A 72 -4.03 -4.54 -19.68
CA GLY A 72 -4.33 -5.97 -19.78
C GLY A 72 -3.14 -6.77 -20.29
#